data_AF-E8UQZ2-F1
#
_entry.id   AF-E8UQZ2-F1
#
_cell.length_a   1.000
_cell.length_b   1.000
_cell.length_c   1.000
_cell.angle_alpha   90.00
_cell.angle_beta   90.00
_cell.angle_gamma   90.00
#
_symmetry.space_group_name_H-M   'P 1'
#
loop_
_entity.id
_entity.type
_entity.pdbx_description
1 polymer ?
#
loop_
_entity_poly.entity_id
_entity_poly.type
_entity_poly.pdbx_seq_one_letter_code
_entity_poly.pdbx_strand_id
1 'polypeptide(L)'
;MGDIHEIKSLMEELIKSEKDKEMANKKMQEVLVKSISEIKNILLAIKKYIGVENIKLRSYSGKTFEIGEGIIIYDKSIDEKIVLKPDNIFYHYKIEGEELIAVPISDLEMHNYITYDTLFETVKNSLKKCIQKNEEDIRLYRSTMLKIDKYNKELEEILSLKNSIENKIKNDNL
;
A
#
# COMPACT_ATOMS: atom_id res chain seq x y z
N MET A 1 -40.67 -47.03 -17.29
CA MET A 1 -39.29 -46.80 -16.82
C MET A 1 -39.39 -46.68 -15.32
N GLY A 2 -38.69 -47.53 -14.56
CA GLY A 2 -38.93 -47.70 -13.12
C GLY A 2 -38.03 -46.83 -12.25
N ASP A 3 -38.52 -46.50 -11.07
CA ASP A 3 -37.93 -45.63 -10.04
C ASP A 3 -36.44 -45.90 -9.77
N ILE A 4 -35.97 -47.15 -9.91
CA ILE A 4 -34.56 -47.54 -9.76
C ILE A 4 -33.65 -46.90 -10.83
N HIS A 5 -34.13 -46.73 -12.06
CA HIS A 5 -33.35 -46.12 -13.14
C HIS A 5 -33.21 -44.61 -12.92
N GLU A 6 -34.25 -43.97 -12.40
CA GLU A 6 -34.25 -42.55 -12.02
C GLU A 6 -33.30 -42.30 -10.84
N ILE A 7 -33.34 -43.14 -9.80
CA ILE A 7 -32.39 -43.06 -8.68
C ILE A 7 -30.95 -43.21 -9.17
N LYS A 8 -30.68 -44.13 -10.10
CA LYS A 8 -29.33 -44.30 -10.68
C LYS A 8 -28.87 -43.05 -11.45
N SER A 9 -29.76 -42.43 -12.24
CA SER A 9 -29.47 -41.19 -12.95
C SER A 9 -29.14 -40.05 -11.98
N LEU A 10 -29.92 -39.91 -10.91
CA LEU A 10 -29.69 -38.89 -9.88
C LEU A 10 -28.36 -39.11 -9.15
N MET A 11 -27.98 -40.37 -8.88
CA MET A 11 -26.67 -40.67 -8.30
C MET A 11 -25.52 -40.33 -9.25
N GLU A 12 -25.65 -40.61 -10.55
CA GLU A 12 -24.64 -40.25 -11.55
C GLU A 12 -24.51 -38.72 -11.70
N GLU A 13 -25.62 -37.98 -11.65
CA GLU A 13 -25.64 -36.52 -11.64
C GLU A 13 -24.99 -35.93 -10.39
N LEU A 14 -25.26 -36.50 -9.21
CA LEU A 14 -24.63 -36.08 -7.96
C LEU A 14 -23.11 -36.25 -8.02
N ILE A 15 -22.63 -37.41 -8.46
CA ILE A 15 -21.19 -37.69 -8.62
C ILE A 15 -20.55 -36.69 -9.60
N LYS A 16 -21.23 -36.37 -10.70
CA LYS A 16 -20.75 -35.38 -11.66
C LYS A 16 -20.71 -33.98 -11.04
N SER A 17 -21.76 -33.58 -10.33
CA SER A 17 -21.84 -32.28 -9.65
C SER A 17 -20.74 -32.11 -8.60
N GLU A 18 -20.42 -33.15 -7.83
CA GLU A 18 -19.33 -33.14 -6.84
C GLU A 18 -17.96 -32.95 -7.51
N LYS A 19 -17.71 -33.63 -8.63
CA LYS A 19 -16.48 -33.45 -9.41
C LYS A 19 -16.37 -32.05 -10.00
N ASP A 20 -17.46 -31.53 -10.55
CA ASP A 20 -17.50 -30.18 -11.12
C ASP A 20 -17.24 -29.13 -10.02
N LYS A 21 -17.82 -29.32 -8.82
CA LYS A 21 -17.56 -28.49 -7.64
C LYS A 21 -16.09 -28.54 -7.21
N GLU A 22 -15.48 -29.72 -7.16
CA GLU A 22 -14.07 -29.86 -6.79
C GLU A 22 -13.16 -29.15 -7.81
N MET A 23 -13.43 -29.32 -9.11
CA MET A 23 -12.65 -28.67 -10.16
C MET A 23 -12.81 -27.15 -10.13
N ALA A 24 -14.03 -26.64 -9.93
CA ALA A 24 -14.29 -25.22 -9.78
C ALA A 24 -13.56 -24.64 -8.57
N ASN A 25 -13.57 -25.34 -7.43
CA ASN A 25 -12.85 -24.93 -6.23
C ASN A 25 -11.33 -24.86 -6.45
N LYS A 26 -10.73 -25.86 -7.12
CA LYS A 26 -9.30 -25.84 -7.49
C LYS A 26 -8.93 -24.64 -8.35
N LYS A 27 -9.69 -24.41 -9.43
CA LYS A 27 -9.47 -23.25 -10.31
C LYS A 27 -9.59 -21.93 -9.57
N MET A 28 -10.58 -21.82 -8.68
CA MET A 28 -10.73 -20.64 -7.83
C MET A 28 -9.48 -20.44 -6.96
N GLN A 29 -9.04 -21.47 -6.22
CA GLN A 29 -7.86 -21.39 -5.37
C GLN A 29 -6.60 -20.96 -6.15
N GLU A 30 -6.38 -21.51 -7.35
CA GLU A 30 -5.26 -21.12 -8.22
C GLU A 30 -5.30 -19.63 -8.61
N VAL A 31 -6.48 -19.14 -9.05
CA VAL A 31 -6.66 -17.73 -9.40
C VAL A 31 -6.44 -16.84 -8.19
N LEU A 32 -6.96 -17.23 -7.02
CA LEU A 32 -6.84 -16.46 -5.79
C LEU A 32 -5.39 -16.28 -5.34
N VAL A 33 -4.62 -17.36 -5.30
CA VAL A 33 -3.19 -17.30 -4.92
C VAL A 33 -2.44 -16.38 -5.88
N LYS A 34 -2.66 -16.53 -7.18
CA LYS A 34 -2.00 -15.70 -8.19
C LYS A 34 -2.35 -14.23 -8.03
N SER A 35 -3.64 -13.90 -7.93
CA SER A 35 -4.10 -12.51 -7.80
C SER A 35 -3.60 -11.85 -6.52
N ILE A 36 -3.63 -12.56 -5.39
CA ILE A 36 -3.12 -12.02 -4.12
C ILE A 36 -1.62 -11.80 -4.20
N SER A 37 -0.87 -12.74 -4.76
CA SER A 37 0.58 -12.57 -4.95
C SER A 37 0.91 -11.35 -5.81
N GLU A 38 0.17 -11.13 -6.90
CA GLU A 38 0.33 -9.95 -7.75
C GLU A 38 0.00 -8.66 -6.99
N ILE A 39 -1.08 -8.64 -6.21
CA ILE A 39 -1.46 -7.51 -5.36
C ILE A 39 -0.36 -7.16 -4.36
N LYS A 40 0.18 -8.16 -3.66
CA LYS A 40 1.29 -7.95 -2.72
C LYS A 40 2.50 -7.33 -3.41
N ASN A 41 2.88 -7.86 -4.57
CA ASN A 41 4.00 -7.35 -5.36
C ASN A 41 3.79 -5.88 -5.77
N ILE A 42 2.59 -5.52 -6.22
CA ILE A 42 2.24 -4.13 -6.56
C ILE A 42 2.39 -3.23 -5.34
N LEU A 43 1.81 -3.62 -4.20
CA LEU A 43 1.84 -2.84 -2.96
C LEU A 43 3.28 -2.64 -2.46
N LEU A 44 4.09 -3.70 -2.47
CA LEU A 44 5.50 -3.63 -2.08
C LEU A 44 6.32 -2.74 -3.02
N ALA A 45 6.05 -2.77 -4.33
CA ALA A 45 6.73 -1.90 -5.30
C ALA A 45 6.47 -0.41 -5.02
N ILE A 46 5.30 -0.07 -4.47
CA ILE A 46 4.95 1.30 -4.09
C ILE A 46 5.13 1.59 -2.59
N LYS A 47 5.75 0.68 -1.81
CA LYS A 47 5.96 0.80 -0.36
C LYS A 47 6.57 2.14 0.04
N LYS A 48 7.53 2.67 -0.71
CA LYS A 48 8.17 3.96 -0.38
C LYS A 48 7.19 5.15 -0.33
N TYR A 49 6.03 5.02 -0.96
CA TYR A 49 5.02 6.08 -1.03
C TYR A 49 3.90 5.91 0.00
N ILE A 50 3.53 4.66 0.30
CA ILE A 50 2.35 4.31 1.11
C ILE A 50 2.67 3.58 2.42
N GLY A 51 3.93 3.16 2.59
CA GLY A 51 4.41 2.43 3.74
C GLY A 51 4.45 3.34 4.97
N VAL A 52 4.20 2.73 6.11
CA VAL A 52 4.25 3.37 7.44
C VAL A 52 5.39 2.71 8.21
N GLU A 53 6.33 3.50 8.72
CA GLU A 53 7.53 3.00 9.41
C GLU A 53 7.23 2.50 10.83
N ASN A 54 6.29 3.13 11.53
CA ASN A 54 5.92 2.76 12.89
C ASN A 54 4.40 2.65 13.03
N ILE A 55 3.85 1.49 12.65
CA ILE A 55 2.43 1.21 12.82
C ILE A 55 2.17 0.90 14.29
N LYS A 56 1.13 1.54 14.83
CA LYS A 56 0.74 1.40 16.24
C LYS A 56 -0.67 0.86 16.37
N LEU A 57 -0.86 -0.06 17.31
CA LEU A 57 -2.17 -0.49 17.80
C LEU A 57 -2.33 -0.02 19.24
N ARG A 58 -3.56 0.30 19.63
CA ARG A 58 -3.87 0.79 20.97
C ARG A 58 -5.01 -0.01 21.56
N SER A 59 -4.79 -0.54 22.76
CA SER A 59 -5.83 -1.18 23.56
C SER A 59 -6.83 -0.13 24.06
N TYR A 60 -8.04 -0.59 24.39
CA TYR A 60 -9.05 0.28 25.02
C TYR A 60 -8.66 0.75 26.44
N SER A 61 -7.72 0.08 27.11
CA SER A 61 -7.12 0.55 28.37
C SER A 61 -6.08 1.65 28.17
N GLY A 62 -5.73 1.99 26.92
CA GLY A 62 -4.83 3.08 26.56
C GLY A 62 -3.37 2.67 26.30
N LYS A 63 -3.01 1.41 26.56
CA LYS A 63 -1.69 0.83 26.24
C LYS A 63 -1.49 0.76 24.73
N THR A 64 -0.30 1.14 24.28
CA THR A 64 0.07 1.19 22.86
C THR A 64 1.11 0.13 22.54
N PHE A 65 0.95 -0.54 21.40
CA PHE A 65 1.85 -1.55 20.87
C PHE A 65 2.37 -1.09 19.52
N GLU A 66 3.68 -1.16 19.33
CA GLU A 66 4.33 -0.83 18.06
C GLU A 66 4.62 -2.13 17.32
N ILE A 67 4.14 -2.23 16.08
CA ILE A 67 4.33 -3.43 15.25
C ILE A 67 5.38 -3.21 14.16
N GLY A 68 6.00 -2.02 14.12
CA GLY A 68 7.04 -1.65 13.15
C GLY A 68 6.49 -1.32 11.77
N GLU A 69 7.31 -1.52 10.73
CA GLU A 69 7.01 -1.03 9.39
C GLU A 69 6.08 -1.94 8.58
N GLY A 70 5.32 -1.37 7.66
CA GLY A 70 4.48 -2.13 6.73
C GLY A 70 3.49 -1.27 5.95
N ILE A 71 2.60 -1.92 5.22
CA ILE A 71 1.49 -1.27 4.49
C ILE A 71 0.19 -1.72 5.17
N ILE A 72 -0.59 -0.76 5.67
CA ILE A 72 -1.90 -1.05 6.29
C ILE A 72 -2.90 -1.35 5.17
N ILE A 73 -3.41 -2.58 5.15
CA ILE A 73 -4.33 -3.07 4.13
C ILE A 73 -5.78 -2.84 4.56
N TYR A 74 -6.03 -3.07 5.84
CA TYR A 74 -7.33 -2.91 6.45
C TYR A 74 -7.14 -2.39 7.87
N ASP A 75 -7.88 -1.33 8.18
CA ASP A 75 -7.90 -0.72 9.50
C ASP A 75 -9.33 -0.82 10.04
N LYS A 76 -9.56 -1.80 10.91
CA LYS A 76 -10.89 -2.09 11.45
C LYS A 76 -11.18 -1.23 12.67
N SER A 77 -10.19 -1.09 13.55
CA SER A 77 -10.30 -0.38 14.82
C SER A 77 -8.91 0.01 15.35
N ILE A 78 -8.88 0.74 16.46
CA ILE A 78 -7.63 1.15 17.12
C ILE A 78 -6.75 -0.05 17.55
N ASP A 79 -7.36 -1.20 17.77
CA ASP A 79 -6.78 -2.42 18.31
C ASP A 79 -6.75 -3.59 17.31
N GLU A 80 -7.20 -3.42 16.06
CA GLU A 80 -7.23 -4.49 15.05
C GLU A 80 -6.89 -3.96 13.64
N LYS A 81 -5.83 -4.51 13.02
CA LYS A 81 -5.32 -4.12 11.70
C LYS A 81 -4.80 -5.31 10.90
N ILE A 82 -4.90 -5.24 9.58
CA ILE A 82 -4.19 -6.14 8.66
C ILE A 82 -3.08 -5.37 7.97
N VAL A 83 -1.87 -5.91 8.05
CA VAL A 83 -0.67 -5.25 7.55
C VAL A 83 0.09 -6.18 6.63
N LEU A 84 0.46 -5.70 5.45
CA LEU A 84 1.44 -6.35 4.59
C LEU A 84 2.83 -5.96 5.08
N LYS A 85 3.60 -6.96 5.50
CA LYS A 85 4.98 -6.79 5.96
C LYS A 85 5.98 -6.89 4.79
N PRO A 86 7.21 -6.35 4.98
CA PRO A 86 8.26 -6.38 3.95
C PRO A 86 8.70 -7.80 3.55
N ASP A 87 8.46 -8.78 4.41
CA ASP A 87 8.65 -10.21 4.18
C ASP A 87 7.60 -10.83 3.23
N ASN A 88 6.70 -10.02 2.66
CA ASN A 88 5.65 -10.41 1.73
C ASN A 88 4.51 -11.23 2.37
N ILE A 89 4.33 -11.11 3.69
CA ILE A 89 3.28 -11.79 4.45
C ILE A 89 2.26 -10.77 4.95
N PHE A 90 0.97 -11.12 4.84
CA PHE A 90 -0.08 -10.38 5.53
C PHE A 90 -0.14 -10.86 6.97
N TYR A 91 -0.19 -9.94 7.92
CA TYR A 91 -0.39 -10.24 9.32
C TYR A 91 -1.68 -9.59 9.80
N HIS A 92 -2.53 -10.38 10.45
CA HIS A 92 -3.61 -9.88 11.26
C HIS A 92 -3.06 -9.56 12.65
N TYR A 93 -3.05 -8.28 13.00
CA TYR A 93 -2.70 -7.81 14.32
C TYR A 93 -3.96 -7.47 15.08
N LYS A 94 -4.09 -8.02 16.28
CA LYS A 94 -5.20 -7.74 17.19
C LYS A 94 -4.68 -7.67 18.61
N ILE A 95 -5.25 -6.78 19.42
CA ILE A 95 -5.01 -6.79 20.86
C ILE A 95 -6.09 -7.62 21.54
N GLU A 96 -5.69 -8.63 22.29
CA GLU A 96 -6.58 -9.42 23.15
C GLU A 96 -6.17 -9.22 24.60
N GLY A 97 -7.05 -8.59 25.39
CA GLY A 97 -6.71 -8.13 26.73
C GLY A 97 -5.59 -7.08 26.70
N GLU A 98 -4.42 -7.45 27.22
CA GLU A 98 -3.23 -6.60 27.30
C GLU A 98 -2.04 -7.11 26.44
N GLU A 99 -2.33 -8.01 25.50
CA GLU A 99 -1.33 -8.65 24.66
C GLU A 99 -1.61 -8.38 23.18
N LEU A 100 -0.54 -8.17 22.43
CA LEU A 100 -0.59 -8.06 20.98
C LEU A 100 -0.47 -9.45 20.38
N ILE A 101 -1.50 -9.87 19.65
CA ILE A 101 -1.53 -11.08 18.86
C ILE A 101 -1.21 -10.73 17.41
N ALA A 102 -0.33 -11.51 16.79
CA ALA A 102 0.06 -11.38 15.39
C ALA A 102 -0.11 -12.74 14.70
N VAL A 103 -1.06 -12.83 13.78
CA VAL A 103 -1.34 -14.08 13.04
C VAL A 103 -0.99 -13.88 11.57
N PRO A 104 -0.06 -14.68 11.00
CA PRO A 104 0.19 -14.65 9.57
C PRO A 104 -1.04 -15.19 8.83
N ILE A 105 -1.45 -14.49 7.78
CA ILE A 105 -2.58 -14.85 6.93
C ILE A 105 -2.03 -15.45 5.64
N SER A 106 -2.42 -16.70 5.36
CA SER A 106 -2.11 -17.30 4.06
C SER A 106 -2.96 -16.65 2.96
N ASP A 107 -2.45 -16.64 1.72
CA ASP A 107 -3.17 -16.04 0.60
C ASP A 107 -4.58 -16.63 0.42
N LEU A 108 -4.69 -17.95 0.58
CA LEU A 108 -5.97 -18.64 0.48
C LEU A 108 -6.96 -18.23 1.58
N GLU A 109 -6.50 -17.80 2.74
CA GLU A 109 -7.34 -17.42 3.87
C GLU A 109 -7.68 -15.93 3.93
N MET A 110 -7.10 -15.11 3.04
CA MET A 110 -7.31 -13.65 3.06
C MET A 110 -8.80 -13.26 3.00
N HIS A 111 -9.60 -14.04 2.28
CA HIS A 111 -11.04 -13.83 2.14
C HIS A 111 -11.83 -13.96 3.46
N ASN A 112 -11.29 -14.66 4.46
CA ASN A 112 -11.89 -14.76 5.79
C ASN A 112 -11.80 -13.44 6.57
N TYR A 113 -10.86 -12.57 6.19
CA TYR A 113 -10.58 -11.32 6.89
C TYR A 113 -11.09 -10.10 6.12
N ILE A 114 -10.92 -10.08 4.79
CA ILE A 114 -11.39 -8.99 3.93
C ILE A 114 -11.90 -9.52 2.60
N THR A 115 -12.86 -8.82 2.00
CA THR A 115 -13.34 -9.15 0.65
C THR A 115 -12.30 -8.77 -0.40
N TYR A 116 -12.30 -9.48 -1.53
CA TYR A 116 -11.44 -9.17 -2.67
C TYR A 116 -11.65 -7.75 -3.20
N ASP A 117 -12.90 -7.30 -3.27
CA ASP A 117 -13.22 -5.94 -3.72
C ASP A 117 -12.56 -4.89 -2.83
N THR A 118 -12.54 -5.13 -1.51
CA THR A 118 -11.86 -4.24 -0.55
C THR A 118 -10.36 -4.23 -0.80
N LEU A 119 -9.75 -5.40 -1.02
CA LEU A 119 -8.32 -5.49 -1.32
C LEU A 119 -7.96 -4.77 -2.62
N PHE A 120 -8.75 -4.92 -3.68
CA PHE A 120 -8.55 -4.22 -4.95
C PHE A 120 -8.72 -2.70 -4.82
N GLU A 121 -9.74 -2.24 -4.09
CA GLU A 121 -9.91 -0.82 -3.81
C GLU A 121 -8.77 -0.26 -2.95
N THR A 122 -8.21 -1.03 -2.02
CA THR A 122 -6.99 -0.65 -1.29
C THR A 122 -5.81 -0.41 -2.23
N VAL A 123 -5.57 -1.31 -3.20
CA VAL A 123 -4.51 -1.13 -4.20
C VAL A 123 -4.76 0.14 -5.03
N LYS A 124 -5.97 0.31 -5.54
CA LYS A 124 -6.37 1.46 -6.37
C LYS A 124 -6.23 2.79 -5.62
N ASN A 125 -6.67 2.84 -4.37
CA ASN A 125 -6.55 4.04 -3.54
C ASN A 125 -5.09 4.34 -3.18
N SER A 126 -4.29 3.29 -2.96
CA SER A 126 -2.84 3.42 -2.75
C SER A 126 -2.13 4.01 -3.97
N LEU A 127 -2.48 3.53 -5.18
CA LEU A 127 -1.96 4.08 -6.43
C LEU A 127 -2.36 5.55 -6.63
N LYS A 128 -3.62 5.90 -6.36
CA LYS A 128 -4.09 7.29 -6.42
C LYS A 128 -3.28 8.20 -5.49
N LYS A 129 -3.07 7.79 -4.24
CA LYS A 129 -2.24 8.53 -3.27
C LYS A 129 -0.80 8.70 -3.75
N CYS A 130 -0.22 7.66 -4.35
CA CYS A 130 1.12 7.72 -4.92
C CYS A 130 1.23 8.76 -6.05
N ILE A 131 0.24 8.81 -6.95
CA ILE A 131 0.19 9.79 -8.04
C ILE A 131 0.10 11.20 -7.47
N GLN A 132 -0.83 11.43 -6.53
CA GLN A 132 -1.02 12.73 -5.88
C GLN A 132 0.26 13.23 -5.20
N LYS A 133 0.95 12.36 -4.44
CA LYS A 133 2.20 12.72 -3.77
C LYS A 133 3.30 13.09 -4.77
N ASN A 134 3.44 12.34 -5.87
CA ASN A 134 4.39 12.66 -6.93
C ASN A 134 4.09 14.01 -7.59
N GLU A 135 2.81 14.34 -7.82
CA GLU A 135 2.41 15.63 -8.39
C GLU A 135 2.72 16.79 -7.44
N GLU A 136 2.51 16.60 -6.13
CA GLU A 136 2.89 17.56 -5.09
C GLU A 136 4.40 17.78 -5.06
N ASP A 137 5.20 16.71 -5.09
CA ASP A 137 6.66 16.79 -5.13
C ASP A 137 7.15 17.54 -6.37
N ILE A 138 6.60 17.26 -7.55
CA ILE A 138 6.91 17.99 -8.79
C ILE A 138 6.61 19.48 -8.64
N ARG A 139 5.47 19.83 -8.04
CA ARG A 139 5.09 21.23 -7.80
C ARG A 139 6.08 21.93 -6.85
N LEU A 140 6.49 21.24 -5.78
CA LEU A 140 7.49 21.75 -4.84
C LEU A 140 8.83 21.97 -5.51
N TYR A 141 9.31 21.03 -6.32
CA TYR A 141 10.57 21.19 -7.07
C TYR A 141 10.52 22.39 -8.01
N ARG A 142 9.43 22.57 -8.77
CA ARG A 142 9.25 23.74 -9.65
C ARG A 142 9.26 25.05 -8.86
N SER A 143 8.58 25.11 -7.71
CA SER A 143 8.58 26.30 -6.86
C SER A 143 9.97 26.62 -6.31
N THR A 144 10.70 25.60 -5.85
CA THR A 144 12.06 25.75 -5.33
C THR A 144 13.02 26.23 -6.42
N MET A 145 12.93 25.67 -7.63
CA MET A 145 13.71 26.12 -8.79
C MET A 145 13.50 27.61 -9.07
N LEU A 146 12.24 28.07 -9.12
CA LEU A 146 11.94 29.49 -9.37
C LEU A 146 12.49 30.42 -8.29
N LYS A 147 12.50 29.97 -7.02
CA LYS A 147 13.12 30.73 -5.93
C LYS A 147 14.63 30.82 -6.10
N ILE A 148 15.28 29.71 -6.45
CA ILE A 148 16.73 29.67 -6.72
C ILE A 148 17.07 30.61 -7.89
N ASP A 149 16.32 30.55 -9.00
CA ASP A 149 16.55 31.43 -10.15
C ASP A 149 16.41 32.91 -9.80
N LYS A 150 15.44 33.25 -8.95
CA LYS A 150 15.28 34.62 -8.44
C LYS A 150 16.50 35.04 -7.62
N TYR A 151 16.93 34.22 -6.66
CA TYR A 151 18.10 34.54 -5.83
C TYR A 151 19.40 34.64 -6.65
N ASN A 152 19.55 33.81 -7.69
CA ASN A 152 20.70 33.88 -8.58
C ASN A 152 20.73 35.20 -9.37
N LYS A 153 19.58 35.66 -9.88
CA LYS A 153 19.49 36.98 -10.54
C LYS A 153 19.83 38.12 -9.59
N GLU A 154 19.30 38.10 -8.37
CA GLU A 154 19.62 39.10 -7.35
C GLU A 154 21.13 39.10 -7.00
N LEU A 155 21.76 37.92 -6.92
CA LEU A 155 23.21 37.78 -6.73
C LEU A 155 24.01 38.34 -7.91
N GLU A 156 23.61 38.05 -9.15
CA GLU A 156 24.23 38.60 -10.35
C GLU A 156 24.17 40.13 -10.38
N GLU A 157 23.02 40.70 -10.01
CA GLU A 157 22.84 42.15 -9.88
C GLU A 157 23.78 42.73 -8.80
N ILE A 158 23.86 42.11 -7.63
CA ILE A 158 24.77 42.54 -6.55
C ILE A 158 26.23 42.47 -6.98
N LEU A 159 26.63 41.38 -7.66
CA LEU A 159 27.99 41.22 -8.18
C LEU A 159 28.31 42.26 -9.25
N SER A 160 27.36 42.58 -10.13
CA SER A 160 27.51 43.61 -11.15
C SER A 160 27.68 45.02 -10.52
N LEU A 161 26.90 45.33 -9.49
CA LEU A 161 27.00 46.58 -8.73
C LEU A 161 28.34 46.69 -8.01
N LYS A 162 28.79 45.61 -7.36
CA LYS A 162 30.11 45.56 -6.72
C LYS A 162 31.23 45.87 -7.71
N ASN A 163 31.23 45.21 -8.87
CA ASN A 163 32.24 45.43 -9.92
C ASN A 163 32.23 46.87 -10.45
N SER A 164 31.04 47.47 -10.60
CA SER A 164 30.87 48.86 -11.02
C SER A 164 31.46 49.85 -10.00
N ILE A 165 31.25 49.60 -8.70
CA ILE A 165 31.80 50.41 -7.61
C ILE A 165 33.33 50.28 -7.55
N GLU A 166 33.87 49.06 -7.61
CA GLU A 166 35.33 48.83 -7.61
C GLU A 166 36.03 49.53 -8.79
N ASN A 167 35.40 49.54 -9.96
CA ASN A 167 35.93 50.25 -11.14
C ASN A 167 35.88 51.78 -10.99
N LYS A 168 34.84 52.34 -10.37
CA LYS A 168 34.79 53.78 -10.07
C LYS A 168 35.85 54.21 -9.08
N ILE A 169 36.02 53.45 -7.99
CA ILE A 169 37.06 53.72 -6.98
C ILE A 169 38.47 53.67 -7.58
N LYS A 170 38.72 52.78 -8.55
CA LYS A 170 40.03 52.74 -9.24
C LYS A 170 40.26 53.93 -10.17
N ASN A 171 39.21 54.45 -10.82
CA ASN A 171 39.34 55.59 -11.72
C ASN A 171 39.45 56.93 -10.98
N ASP A 172 38.88 57.08 -9.78
CA ASP A 172 38.97 58.30 -8.98
C ASP A 172 40.32 58.46 -8.24
N ASN A 173 41.16 57.41 -8.23
CA ASN A 173 42.49 57.40 -7.61
C ASN A 173 43.64 57.55 -8.63
N LEU A 174 43.33 57.91 -9.89
CA LEU A 174 44.25 58.18 -11.01
C LEU A 174 44.14 59.65 -11.43
#